data_AF-A0A495ZHN2-F1
#
_entry.id   AF-A0A495ZHN2-F1
#
_cell.length_a   1.000
_cell.length_b   1.000
_cell.length_c   1.000
_cell.angle_alpha   90.00
_cell.angle_beta   90.00
_cell.angle_gamma   90.00
#
_symmetry.space_group_name_H-M   'P 1'
#
loop_
_entity.id
_entity.type
_entity.pdbx_description
1 polymer ?
#
loop_
_entity_poly.entity_id
_entity_poly.type
_entity_poly.pdbx_seq_one_letter_code
_entity_poly.pdbx_strand_id
1 'polypeptide(L)'
;MKSLRDKSMGKQRLLNTQKKNYLYHVWLCLLPMLLIACSGSLGKIQLENVNTVIAQSEVAIEQAHLANAQYLASDTLQQAVDALASAKEAVDAKDGLGAMQLAYNALTQAQIAEQEAMYKSQGNGLNAIIEHKKLQIVALEADLVTADEALEKSRTVVERLGMQKDQLQADMDQKLQETEQAHREILQDYNKAKTDHGNLQLKLDTTQTQLLQAQGRVEEHERQIDQLRRELADAQLSAEKAHKAEADARTQAAAQVQRYSNHIEQLDQSNVLKRREDMLSQKKEEAKAYVQQQRRKQTVRTNSTSLTNMQIASGRAVINDWALAWSAKDITQHLSKYTQDATLDQTVIRSSNEEQIHLNRTQMVAALKKMVDAEWQETDSKFDADGESVIAVYSFSRLSRDVASGGVPALHDLWTREVWVRQVRAEWKIFRESWRIYEAVPRYGAAVN
;
A
#
# COMPACT_ATOMS: atom_id res chain seq x y z
N MET A 1 13.77 -64.07 52.60
CA MET A 1 13.26 -64.98 53.65
C MET A 1 12.89 -66.40 53.15
N LYS A 2 13.65 -67.01 52.23
CA LYS A 2 13.41 -68.42 51.78
C LYS A 2 14.69 -69.25 51.57
N SER A 3 15.83 -68.80 52.09
CA SER A 3 17.16 -69.43 51.90
C SER A 3 17.81 -69.93 53.21
N LEU A 4 17.18 -69.71 54.36
CA LEU A 4 17.73 -70.10 55.67
C LEU A 4 17.06 -71.33 56.30
N ARG A 5 16.05 -71.93 55.64
CA ARG A 5 15.33 -73.09 56.18
C ARG A 5 15.90 -74.46 55.73
N ASP A 6 16.74 -74.49 54.68
CA ASP A 6 17.34 -75.75 54.19
C ASP A 6 18.68 -76.13 54.85
N LYS A 7 19.35 -75.19 55.54
CA LYS A 7 20.60 -75.50 56.25
C LYS A 7 20.42 -76.11 57.65
N SER A 8 19.20 -76.10 58.21
CA SER A 8 18.94 -76.64 59.56
C SER A 8 18.60 -78.14 59.55
N MET A 9 18.11 -78.70 58.45
CA MET A 9 17.76 -80.14 58.37
C MET A 9 18.94 -81.04 57.98
N GLY A 10 20.02 -80.49 57.39
CA GLY A 10 21.25 -81.24 57.10
C GLY A 10 22.15 -81.49 58.32
N LYS A 11 22.10 -80.61 59.34
CA LYS A 11 22.95 -80.70 60.55
C LYS A 11 22.42 -81.67 61.61
N GLN A 12 21.11 -81.96 61.62
CA GLN A 12 20.50 -82.90 62.57
C GLN A 12 20.72 -84.38 62.22
N ARG A 13 21.02 -84.74 60.96
CA ARG A 13 21.35 -86.13 60.57
C ARG A 13 22.80 -86.54 60.86
N LEU A 14 23.73 -85.59 60.91
CA LEU A 14 25.14 -85.85 61.25
C LEU A 14 25.37 -86.02 62.77
N LEU A 15 24.60 -85.32 63.61
CA LEU A 15 24.69 -85.45 65.08
C LEU A 15 24.09 -86.76 65.64
N ASN A 16 23.18 -87.41 64.91
CA ASN A 16 22.53 -88.65 65.36
C ASN A 16 23.31 -89.93 65.00
N THR A 17 24.26 -89.84 64.06
CA THR A 17 25.09 -90.97 63.63
C THR A 17 26.38 -91.07 64.47
N GLN A 18 26.86 -89.95 65.03
CA GLN A 18 28.01 -89.93 65.95
C GLN A 18 27.68 -90.38 67.38
N LYS A 19 26.43 -90.21 67.85
CA LYS A 19 26.00 -90.66 69.20
C LYS A 19 25.79 -92.17 69.31
N LYS A 20 25.56 -92.89 68.21
CA LYS A 20 25.35 -94.36 68.22
C LYS A 20 26.64 -95.18 68.29
N ASN A 21 27.78 -94.63 67.88
CA ASN A 21 29.06 -95.34 67.92
C ASN A 21 29.80 -95.20 69.26
N TYR A 22 29.54 -94.14 70.04
CA TYR A 22 30.14 -93.99 71.38
C TYR A 22 29.49 -94.90 72.44
N LEU A 23 28.20 -95.23 72.30
CA LEU A 23 27.50 -96.10 73.25
C LEU A 23 27.92 -97.58 73.14
N TYR A 24 28.36 -98.03 71.96
CA TYR A 24 28.84 -99.40 71.74
C TYR A 24 30.28 -99.63 72.20
N HIS A 25 31.13 -98.59 72.20
CA HIS A 25 32.52 -98.69 72.65
C HIS A 25 32.70 -98.51 74.16
N VAL A 26 31.74 -97.88 74.86
CA VAL A 26 31.77 -97.75 76.33
C VAL A 26 31.23 -99.00 77.03
N TRP A 27 30.37 -99.79 76.37
CA TRP A 27 29.80 -101.02 76.94
C TRP A 27 30.70 -102.27 76.77
N LEU A 28 31.66 -102.24 75.83
CA LEU A 28 32.55 -103.38 75.54
C LEU A 28 33.86 -103.37 76.37
N CYS A 29 34.15 -102.30 77.10
CA CYS A 29 35.40 -102.15 77.89
C CYS A 29 35.22 -102.38 79.41
N LEU A 30 34.01 -102.66 79.90
CA LEU A 30 33.72 -102.78 81.34
C LEU A 30 33.39 -104.21 81.82
N LEU A 31 33.66 -105.25 81.02
CA LEU A 31 33.16 -106.62 81.29
C LEU A 31 34.20 -107.77 81.34
N PRO A 32 35.51 -107.52 81.56
CA PRO A 32 36.35 -108.59 82.12
C PRO A 32 37.43 -108.11 83.12
N MET A 33 37.07 -107.35 84.17
CA MET A 33 37.97 -107.09 85.31
C MET A 33 37.26 -107.18 86.68
N LEU A 34 36.24 -108.03 86.77
CA LEU A 34 35.79 -108.60 88.04
C LEU A 34 36.14 -110.08 87.99
N LEU A 35 36.88 -110.54 89.01
CA LEU A 35 37.37 -111.91 89.24
C LEU A 35 38.83 -112.19 88.81
N ILE A 36 39.79 -111.51 89.44
CA ILE A 36 40.97 -112.20 89.99
C ILE A 36 41.15 -111.75 91.43
N ALA A 37 40.62 -112.56 92.34
CA ALA A 37 41.09 -112.62 93.70
C ALA A 37 42.50 -113.21 93.68
N CYS A 38 43.50 -112.37 93.95
CA CYS A 38 44.83 -112.82 94.37
C CYS A 38 45.08 -112.30 95.79
N SER A 39 44.85 -113.21 96.73
CA SER A 39 45.40 -113.20 98.08
C SER A 39 46.93 -113.17 98.05
N GLY A 40 47.55 -112.33 98.88
CA GLY A 40 48.95 -112.52 99.26
C GLY A 40 49.71 -111.23 99.55
N SER A 41 50.11 -111.06 100.81
CA SER A 41 51.13 -110.12 101.30
C SER A 41 50.74 -108.64 101.37
N LEU A 42 50.36 -108.20 102.57
CA LEU A 42 50.53 -106.82 103.03
C LEU A 42 52.03 -106.47 102.96
N GLY A 43 52.45 -105.95 101.80
CA GLY A 43 53.71 -105.21 101.69
C GLY A 43 53.58 -103.95 102.54
N LYS A 44 54.55 -103.73 103.43
CA LYS A 44 54.65 -102.50 104.23
C LYS A 44 54.58 -101.31 103.27
N ILE A 45 53.57 -100.45 103.40
CA ILE A 45 53.53 -99.16 102.69
C ILE A 45 54.82 -98.43 103.10
N GLN A 46 55.68 -98.17 102.12
CA GLN A 46 56.91 -97.44 102.35
C GLN A 46 56.55 -95.96 102.56
N LEU A 47 57.09 -95.37 103.62
CA LEU A 47 56.88 -93.97 104.01
C LEU A 47 57.17 -92.99 102.84
N GLU A 48 58.07 -93.38 101.93
CA GLU A 48 58.45 -92.65 100.71
C GLU A 48 57.27 -92.36 99.77
N ASN A 49 56.33 -93.31 99.62
CA ASN A 49 55.15 -93.13 98.76
C ASN A 49 54.15 -92.13 99.36
N VAL A 50 53.99 -92.11 100.68
CA VAL A 50 53.10 -91.19 101.39
C VAL A 50 53.65 -89.75 101.31
N ASN A 51 54.95 -89.59 101.54
CA ASN A 51 55.63 -88.29 101.45
C ASN A 51 55.57 -87.68 100.04
N THR A 52 55.59 -88.51 99.00
CA THR A 52 55.47 -88.05 97.61
C THR A 52 54.08 -87.46 97.34
N VAL A 53 53.01 -88.12 97.80
CA VAL A 53 51.64 -87.61 97.62
C VAL A 53 51.40 -86.35 98.46
N ILE A 54 51.97 -86.28 99.68
CA ILE A 54 51.94 -85.05 100.49
C ILE A 54 52.62 -83.89 99.75
N ALA A 55 53.82 -84.10 99.19
CA ALA A 55 54.51 -83.07 98.41
C ALA A 55 53.73 -82.65 97.15
N GLN A 56 53.10 -83.60 96.46
CA GLN A 56 52.21 -83.30 95.33
C GLN A 56 50.98 -82.49 95.75
N SER A 57 50.43 -82.79 96.93
CA SER A 57 49.29 -82.06 97.49
C SER A 57 49.67 -80.63 97.87
N GLU A 58 50.85 -80.43 98.45
CA GLU A 58 51.41 -79.10 98.75
C GLU A 58 51.53 -78.26 97.48
N VAL A 59 52.13 -78.82 96.43
CA VAL A 59 52.26 -78.14 95.12
C VAL A 59 50.89 -77.81 94.53
N ALA A 60 49.92 -78.72 94.62
CA ALA A 60 48.58 -78.48 94.11
C ALA A 60 47.84 -77.39 94.91
N ILE A 61 48.04 -77.30 96.23
CA ILE A 61 47.49 -76.22 97.06
C ILE A 61 48.12 -74.88 96.66
N GLU A 62 49.43 -74.83 96.40
CA GLU A 62 50.08 -73.61 95.88
C GLU A 62 49.55 -73.21 94.49
N GLN A 63 49.32 -74.17 93.60
CA GLN A 63 48.71 -73.92 92.29
C GLN A 63 47.28 -73.36 92.43
N ALA A 64 46.49 -73.91 93.34
CA ALA A 64 45.17 -73.37 93.66
C ALA A 64 45.25 -71.93 94.20
N HIS A 65 46.23 -71.62 95.06
CA HIS A 65 46.47 -70.24 95.50
C HIS A 65 46.86 -69.31 94.35
N LEU A 66 47.74 -69.74 93.43
CA LEU A 66 48.11 -68.96 92.23
C LEU A 66 46.91 -68.71 91.30
N ALA A 67 45.94 -69.63 91.27
CA ALA A 67 44.67 -69.44 90.58
C ALA A 67 43.68 -68.55 91.36
N ASN A 68 44.09 -67.94 92.48
CA ASN A 68 43.26 -67.16 93.40
C ASN A 68 42.09 -67.96 94.00
N ALA A 69 42.25 -69.27 94.22
CA ALA A 69 41.23 -70.10 94.85
C ALA A 69 40.87 -69.62 96.25
N GLN A 70 41.76 -68.89 96.94
CA GLN A 70 41.46 -68.26 98.23
C GLN A 70 40.23 -67.33 98.20
N TYR A 71 39.96 -66.67 97.06
CA TYR A 71 38.81 -65.76 96.92
C TYR A 71 37.68 -66.35 96.08
N LEU A 72 38.00 -67.25 95.16
CA LEU A 72 37.04 -67.76 94.18
C LEU A 72 36.52 -69.17 94.52
N ALA A 73 37.30 -69.97 95.25
CA ALA A 73 36.96 -71.34 95.66
C ALA A 73 37.45 -71.61 97.09
N SER A 74 37.18 -70.65 97.99
CA SER A 74 37.72 -70.60 99.36
C SER A 74 37.45 -71.88 100.15
N ASP A 75 36.22 -72.40 100.02
CA ASP A 75 35.75 -73.53 100.82
C ASP A 75 36.45 -74.83 100.39
N THR A 76 36.60 -75.03 99.08
CA THR A 76 37.27 -76.19 98.48
C THR A 76 38.78 -76.17 98.76
N LEU A 77 39.40 -74.99 98.70
CA LEU A 77 40.81 -74.82 99.07
C LEU A 77 41.04 -75.10 100.55
N GLN A 78 40.15 -74.63 101.43
CA GLN A 78 40.25 -74.89 102.86
C GLN A 78 40.15 -76.39 103.16
N GLN A 79 39.24 -77.11 102.50
CA GLN A 79 39.15 -78.58 102.62
C GLN A 79 40.44 -79.29 102.19
N ALA A 80 41.13 -78.78 101.16
CA ALA A 80 42.42 -79.31 100.73
C ALA A 80 43.52 -79.10 101.78
N VAL A 81 43.59 -77.89 102.34
CA VAL A 81 44.56 -77.52 103.40
C VAL A 81 44.33 -78.35 104.66
N ASP A 82 43.08 -78.49 105.10
CA ASP A 82 42.72 -79.26 106.28
C ASP A 82 43.04 -80.76 106.09
N ALA A 83 42.71 -81.32 104.91
CA ALA A 83 43.04 -82.71 104.58
C ALA A 83 44.55 -82.97 104.54
N LEU A 84 45.35 -82.00 104.06
CA LEU A 84 46.82 -82.11 104.07
C LEU A 84 47.38 -82.07 105.49
N ALA A 85 46.84 -81.20 106.34
CA ALA A 85 47.22 -81.12 107.75
C ALA A 85 46.94 -82.46 108.45
N SER A 86 45.74 -83.02 108.29
CA SER A 86 45.40 -84.34 108.83
C SER A 86 46.24 -85.47 108.23
N ALA A 87 46.64 -85.39 106.96
CA ALA A 87 47.54 -86.37 106.35
C ALA A 87 48.91 -86.38 107.03
N LYS A 88 49.49 -85.20 107.33
CA LYS A 88 50.77 -85.07 108.04
C LYS A 88 50.67 -85.59 109.47
N GLU A 89 49.60 -85.27 110.19
CA GLU A 89 49.34 -85.81 111.53
C GLU A 89 49.26 -87.35 111.52
N ALA A 90 48.63 -87.95 110.50
CA ALA A 90 48.55 -89.39 110.35
C ALA A 90 49.92 -90.05 110.05
N VAL A 91 50.81 -89.36 109.33
CA VAL A 91 52.21 -89.80 109.15
C VAL A 91 52.94 -89.87 110.49
N ASP A 92 52.80 -88.83 111.32
CA ASP A 92 53.43 -88.76 112.65
C ASP A 92 52.90 -89.86 113.59
N ALA A 93 51.61 -90.19 113.47
CA ALA A 93 50.97 -91.29 114.18
C ALA A 93 51.33 -92.70 113.64
N LYS A 94 52.14 -92.78 112.58
CA LYS A 94 52.53 -94.02 111.87
C LYS A 94 51.37 -94.75 111.19
N ASP A 95 50.27 -94.06 110.87
CA ASP A 95 49.17 -94.58 110.06
C ASP A 95 49.38 -94.24 108.58
N GLY A 96 50.19 -95.05 107.90
CA GLY A 96 50.56 -94.81 106.51
C GLY A 96 49.39 -94.90 105.51
N LEU A 97 48.36 -95.71 105.79
CA LEU A 97 47.20 -95.85 104.91
C LEU A 97 46.26 -94.64 105.03
N GLY A 98 45.97 -94.22 106.27
CA GLY A 98 45.18 -93.01 106.54
C GLY A 98 45.85 -91.75 105.97
N ALA A 99 47.16 -91.62 106.18
CA ALA A 99 47.94 -90.51 105.62
C ALA A 99 47.89 -90.46 104.08
N MET A 100 48.00 -91.60 103.41
CA MET A 100 47.94 -91.65 101.94
C MET A 100 46.57 -91.25 101.41
N GLN A 101 45.48 -91.73 102.04
CA GLN A 101 44.12 -91.37 101.63
C GLN A 101 43.83 -89.89 101.84
N LEU A 102 44.24 -89.33 102.99
CA LEU A 102 44.07 -87.92 103.31
C LEU A 102 44.90 -87.03 102.39
N ALA A 103 46.14 -87.44 102.05
CA ALA A 103 46.96 -86.72 101.08
C ALA A 103 46.34 -86.74 99.68
N TYR A 104 45.82 -87.87 99.20
CA TYR A 104 45.11 -87.91 97.92
C TYR A 104 43.84 -87.04 97.92
N ASN A 105 43.12 -87.00 99.03
CA ASN A 105 41.97 -86.11 99.17
C ASN A 105 42.41 -84.65 99.10
N ALA A 106 43.48 -84.27 99.80
CA ALA A 106 44.05 -82.92 99.74
C ALA A 106 44.46 -82.54 98.31
N LEU A 107 45.18 -83.40 97.60
CA LEU A 107 45.56 -83.21 96.21
C LEU A 107 44.34 -82.98 95.31
N THR A 108 43.32 -83.82 95.45
CA THR A 108 42.10 -83.76 94.60
C THR A 108 41.32 -82.48 94.88
N GLN A 109 41.12 -82.13 96.16
CA GLN A 109 40.41 -80.90 96.53
C GLN A 109 41.17 -79.65 96.08
N ALA A 110 42.50 -79.64 96.15
CA ALA A 110 43.31 -78.55 95.65
C ALA A 110 43.15 -78.35 94.14
N GLN A 111 43.18 -79.43 93.36
CA GLN A 111 42.96 -79.38 91.91
C GLN A 111 41.54 -78.91 91.54
N ILE A 112 40.52 -79.33 92.30
CA ILE A 112 39.15 -78.84 92.12
C ILE A 112 39.06 -77.34 92.43
N ALA A 113 39.69 -76.90 93.52
CA ALA A 113 39.71 -75.49 93.92
C ALA A 113 40.40 -74.60 92.87
N GLU A 114 41.53 -75.04 92.31
CA GLU A 114 42.21 -74.37 91.20
C GLU A 114 41.28 -74.22 89.99
N GLN A 115 40.66 -75.32 89.54
CA GLN A 115 39.80 -75.33 88.36
C GLN A 115 38.55 -74.46 88.55
N GLU A 116 37.92 -74.52 89.73
CA GLU A 116 36.76 -73.69 90.07
C GLU A 116 37.11 -72.20 90.07
N ALA A 117 38.27 -71.85 90.64
CA ALA A 117 38.76 -70.48 90.65
C ALA A 117 39.03 -69.95 89.24
N MET A 118 39.66 -70.74 88.38
CA MET A 118 39.88 -70.39 86.98
C MET A 118 38.56 -70.16 86.23
N TYR A 119 37.55 -71.03 86.41
CA TYR A 119 36.25 -70.86 85.75
C TYR A 119 35.49 -69.63 86.24
N LYS A 120 35.49 -69.37 87.56
CA LYS A 120 34.85 -68.17 88.13
C LYS A 120 35.54 -66.89 87.66
N SER A 121 36.88 -66.88 87.58
CA SER A 121 37.66 -65.76 87.04
C SER A 121 37.30 -65.47 85.58
N GLN A 122 37.25 -66.51 84.74
CA GLN A 122 36.84 -66.39 83.34
C GLN A 122 35.38 -65.90 83.20
N GLY A 123 34.47 -66.42 84.03
CA GLY A 123 33.07 -65.98 84.06
C GLY A 123 32.93 -64.51 84.43
N ASN A 124 33.67 -64.04 85.45
CA ASN A 124 33.69 -62.63 85.85
C ASN A 124 34.23 -61.72 84.75
N GLY A 125 35.31 -62.14 84.07
CA GLY A 125 35.89 -61.40 82.93
C GLY A 125 34.91 -61.26 81.76
N LEU A 126 34.21 -62.34 81.41
CA LEU A 126 33.17 -62.31 80.37
C LEU A 126 31.99 -61.42 80.76
N ASN A 127 31.55 -61.47 82.02
CA ASN A 127 30.45 -60.64 82.49
C ASN A 127 30.79 -59.13 82.45
N ALA A 128 32.02 -58.77 82.81
CA ALA A 128 32.50 -57.38 82.68
C ALA A 128 32.50 -56.90 81.22
N ILE A 129 32.91 -57.75 80.27
CA ILE A 129 32.85 -57.44 78.83
C ILE A 129 31.40 -57.26 78.36
N ILE A 130 30.49 -58.13 78.80
CA ILE A 130 29.07 -58.04 78.46
C ILE A 130 28.46 -56.72 78.96
N GLU A 131 28.69 -56.35 80.22
CA GLU A 131 28.18 -55.10 80.77
C GLU A 131 28.74 -53.87 80.06
N HIS A 132 30.04 -53.87 79.75
CA HIS A 132 30.63 -52.80 78.95
C HIS A 132 30.00 -52.72 77.54
N LYS A 133 29.75 -53.86 76.89
CA LYS A 133 29.09 -53.89 75.57
C LYS A 133 27.64 -53.45 75.63
N LYS A 134 26.89 -53.76 76.69
CA LYS A 134 25.53 -53.24 76.90
C LYS A 134 25.52 -51.72 77.00
N LEU A 135 26.42 -51.13 77.76
CA LEU A 135 26.53 -49.67 77.88
C LEU A 135 26.85 -49.02 76.51
N GLN A 136 27.74 -49.63 75.71
CA GLN A 136 28.02 -49.16 74.35
C GLN A 136 26.79 -49.20 73.44
N ILE A 137 25.96 -50.26 73.53
CA ILE A 137 24.73 -50.38 72.75
C ILE A 137 23.75 -49.28 73.13
N VAL A 138 23.53 -49.04 74.43
CA VAL A 138 22.61 -47.97 74.91
C VAL A 138 23.08 -46.60 74.44
N ALA A 139 24.39 -46.33 74.46
CA ALA A 139 24.94 -45.08 73.95
C ALA A 139 24.70 -44.92 72.44
N LEU A 140 24.94 -45.98 71.65
CA LEU A 140 24.69 -45.98 70.20
C LEU A 140 23.20 -45.81 69.86
N GLU A 141 22.30 -46.41 70.65
CA GLU A 141 20.85 -46.23 70.48
C GLU A 141 20.44 -44.77 70.73
N ALA A 142 21.00 -44.11 71.75
CA ALA A 142 20.75 -42.69 72.01
C ALA A 142 21.28 -41.77 70.89
N ASP A 143 22.48 -42.08 70.36
CA ASP A 143 23.04 -41.34 69.23
C ASP A 143 22.19 -41.51 67.96
N LEU A 144 21.67 -42.71 67.70
CA LEU A 144 20.78 -42.97 66.56
C LEU A 144 19.46 -42.20 66.66
N VAL A 145 18.84 -42.15 67.84
CA VAL A 145 17.62 -41.35 68.05
C VAL A 145 17.90 -39.87 67.78
N THR A 146 19.02 -39.35 68.28
CA THR A 146 19.41 -37.95 68.06
C THR A 146 19.67 -37.64 66.59
N ALA A 147 20.32 -38.56 65.88
CA ALA A 147 20.56 -38.43 64.44
C ALA A 147 19.26 -38.46 63.63
N ASP A 148 18.31 -39.31 64.01
CA ASP A 148 17.00 -39.42 63.36
C ASP A 148 16.17 -38.14 63.53
N GLU A 149 16.14 -37.58 64.75
CA GLU A 149 15.51 -36.28 64.99
C GLU A 149 16.15 -35.13 64.19
N ALA A 150 17.47 -35.14 64.04
CA ALA A 150 18.19 -34.16 63.24
C ALA A 150 17.88 -34.32 61.74
N LEU A 151 17.77 -35.55 61.24
CA LEU A 151 17.38 -35.85 59.86
C LEU A 151 15.95 -35.40 59.57
N GLU A 152 15.00 -35.68 60.45
CA GLU A 152 13.61 -35.21 60.29
C GLU A 152 13.52 -33.68 60.32
N LYS A 153 14.23 -33.00 61.23
CA LYS A 153 14.32 -31.54 61.21
C LYS A 153 14.91 -31.03 59.89
N SER A 154 15.98 -31.63 59.40
CA SER A 154 16.58 -31.24 58.11
C SER A 154 15.61 -31.45 56.95
N ARG A 155 14.89 -32.58 56.93
CA ARG A 155 13.88 -32.89 55.92
C ARG A 155 12.76 -31.85 55.87
N THR A 156 12.20 -31.48 57.02
CA THR A 156 11.16 -30.45 57.07
C THR A 156 11.66 -29.07 56.59
N VAL A 157 12.92 -28.73 56.87
CA VAL A 157 13.54 -27.50 56.36
C VAL A 157 13.70 -27.56 54.84
N VAL A 158 14.16 -28.67 54.29
CA VAL A 158 14.29 -28.88 52.84
C VAL A 158 12.92 -28.79 52.14
N GLU A 159 11.89 -29.42 52.70
CA GLU A 159 10.53 -29.34 52.16
C GLU A 159 9.99 -27.89 52.18
N ARG A 160 10.23 -27.15 53.27
CA ARG A 160 9.85 -25.73 53.35
C ARG A 160 10.59 -24.87 52.33
N LEU A 161 11.90 -25.08 52.16
CA LEU A 161 12.69 -24.37 51.16
C LEU A 161 12.25 -24.72 49.74
N GLY A 162 11.86 -25.97 49.48
CA GLY A 162 11.26 -26.39 48.22
C GLY A 162 9.98 -25.61 47.92
N MET A 163 9.04 -25.57 48.87
CA MET A 163 7.80 -24.79 48.72
C MET A 163 8.07 -23.29 48.50
N GLN A 164 9.01 -22.69 49.25
CA GLN A 164 9.38 -21.28 49.07
C GLN A 164 10.00 -21.02 47.69
N LYS A 165 10.84 -21.92 47.20
CA LYS A 165 11.42 -21.82 45.86
C LYS A 165 10.35 -21.89 44.79
N ASP A 166 9.43 -22.85 44.88
CA ASP A 166 8.36 -23.02 43.89
C ASP A 166 7.44 -21.81 43.86
N GLN A 167 7.12 -21.25 45.04
CA GLN A 167 6.34 -20.01 45.14
C GLN A 167 7.07 -18.80 44.55
N LEU A 168 8.35 -18.64 44.85
CA LEU A 168 9.16 -17.55 44.29
C LEU A 168 9.27 -17.66 42.76
N GLN A 169 9.37 -18.88 42.25
CA GLN A 169 9.41 -19.14 40.82
C GLN A 169 8.07 -18.80 40.14
N ALA A 170 6.94 -19.19 40.75
CA ALA A 170 5.62 -18.81 40.26
C ALA A 170 5.41 -17.27 40.27
N ASP A 171 5.83 -16.59 41.33
CA ASP A 171 5.75 -15.11 41.42
C ASP A 171 6.63 -14.43 40.36
N MET A 172 7.81 -14.97 40.10
CA MET A 172 8.72 -14.50 39.03
C MET A 172 8.11 -14.68 37.64
N ASP A 173 7.55 -15.86 37.35
CA ASP A 173 6.92 -16.17 36.07
C ASP A 173 5.70 -15.27 35.84
N GLN A 174 4.89 -15.04 36.88
CA GLN A 174 3.75 -14.11 36.81
C GLN A 174 4.22 -12.69 36.51
N LYS A 175 5.22 -12.18 37.25
CA LYS A 175 5.76 -10.83 37.00
C LYS A 175 6.35 -10.70 35.61
N LEU A 176 7.04 -11.73 35.12
CA LEU A 176 7.58 -11.75 33.77
C LEU A 176 6.44 -11.62 32.75
N GLN A 177 5.38 -12.41 32.91
CA GLN A 177 4.22 -12.36 32.03
C GLN A 177 3.51 -10.99 32.05
N GLU A 178 3.32 -10.40 33.24
CA GLU A 178 2.77 -9.05 33.40
C GLU A 178 3.64 -7.99 32.69
N THR A 179 4.96 -8.05 32.86
CA THR A 179 5.89 -7.12 32.20
C THR A 179 5.93 -7.29 30.68
N GLU A 180 5.87 -8.52 30.18
CA GLU A 180 5.78 -8.79 28.74
C GLU A 180 4.47 -8.27 28.14
N GLN A 181 3.36 -8.42 28.86
CA GLN A 181 2.08 -7.90 28.42
C GLN A 181 2.07 -6.38 28.38
N ALA A 182 2.55 -5.71 29.43
CA ALA A 182 2.71 -4.26 29.46
C ALA A 182 3.64 -3.77 28.32
N HIS A 183 4.72 -4.49 28.04
CA HIS A 183 5.61 -4.15 26.93
C HIS A 183 4.92 -4.27 25.57
N ARG A 184 4.10 -5.30 25.35
CA ARG A 184 3.30 -5.46 24.13
C ARG A 184 2.30 -4.32 23.96
N GLU A 185 1.62 -3.92 25.02
CA GLU A 185 0.67 -2.79 25.02
C GLU A 185 1.39 -1.47 24.69
N ILE A 186 2.53 -1.19 25.32
CA ILE A 186 3.34 0.00 25.02
C ILE A 186 3.81 0.01 23.56
N LEU A 187 4.24 -1.13 23.00
CA LEU A 187 4.64 -1.22 21.59
C LEU A 187 3.46 -0.96 20.65
N GLN A 188 2.28 -1.45 20.98
CA GLN A 188 1.07 -1.22 20.19
C GLN A 188 0.69 0.26 20.22
N ASP A 189 0.70 0.89 21.39
CA ASP A 189 0.43 2.33 21.56
C ASP A 189 1.46 3.19 20.85
N TYR A 190 2.75 2.84 20.96
CA TYR A 190 3.84 3.50 20.23
C TYR A 190 3.63 3.43 18.71
N ASN A 191 3.29 2.25 18.18
CA ASN A 191 3.06 2.07 16.75
C ASN A 191 1.84 2.88 16.28
N LYS A 192 0.76 2.91 17.07
CA LYS A 192 -0.41 3.73 16.78
C LYS A 192 -0.05 5.21 16.78
N ALA A 193 0.64 5.70 17.81
CA ALA A 193 1.09 7.09 17.91
C ALA A 193 2.01 7.47 16.75
N LYS A 194 2.89 6.57 16.31
CA LYS A 194 3.76 6.77 15.14
C LYS A 194 2.95 6.90 13.85
N THR A 195 1.93 6.06 13.63
CA THR A 195 1.03 6.17 12.48
C THR A 195 0.23 7.47 12.51
N ASP A 196 -0.31 7.83 13.67
CA ASP A 196 -1.07 9.08 13.85
C ASP A 196 -0.19 10.31 13.60
N HIS A 197 1.05 10.30 14.08
CA HIS A 197 2.05 11.33 13.79
C HIS A 197 2.32 11.45 12.29
N GLY A 198 2.53 10.33 11.58
CA GLY A 198 2.70 10.32 10.12
C GLY A 198 1.50 10.89 9.37
N ASN A 199 0.28 10.55 9.79
CA ASN A 199 -0.96 11.09 9.21
C ASN A 199 -1.10 12.60 9.47
N LEU A 200 -0.73 13.07 10.66
CA LEU A 200 -0.73 14.50 10.99
C LEU A 200 0.32 15.27 10.20
N GLN A 201 1.52 14.70 10.02
CA GLN A 201 2.58 15.26 9.18
C GLN A 201 2.09 15.45 7.74
N LEU A 202 1.47 14.41 7.15
CA LEU A 202 0.91 14.47 5.80
C LEU A 202 -0.18 15.53 5.66
N LYS A 203 -1.06 15.66 6.67
CA LYS A 203 -2.08 16.71 6.71
C LYS A 203 -1.45 18.10 6.79
N LEU A 204 -0.40 18.27 7.58
CA LEU A 204 0.34 19.53 7.69
C LEU A 204 0.95 19.91 6.34
N ASP A 205 1.67 18.99 5.69
CA ASP A 205 2.30 19.21 4.38
C ASP A 205 1.25 19.55 3.30
N THR A 206 0.11 18.86 3.32
CA THR A 206 -1.01 19.14 2.41
C THR A 206 -1.58 20.53 2.66
N THR A 207 -1.80 20.90 3.92
CA THR A 207 -2.32 22.23 4.30
C THR A 207 -1.35 23.33 3.91
N GLN A 208 -0.05 23.10 4.10
CA GLN A 208 1.00 24.05 3.73
C GLN A 208 1.07 24.25 2.21
N THR A 209 0.91 23.17 1.44
CA THR A 209 0.81 23.25 -0.03
C THR A 209 -0.43 24.01 -0.47
N GLN A 210 -1.59 23.77 0.15
CA GLN A 210 -2.83 24.51 -0.13
C GLN A 210 -2.70 25.99 0.21
N LEU A 211 -2.02 26.33 1.31
CA LEU A 211 -1.75 27.72 1.70
C LEU A 211 -0.87 28.42 0.65
N LEU A 212 0.22 27.79 0.20
CA LEU A 212 1.08 28.34 -0.85
C LEU A 212 0.32 28.55 -2.17
N GLN A 213 -0.54 27.61 -2.56
CA GLN A 213 -1.40 27.76 -3.73
C GLN A 213 -2.41 28.90 -3.57
N ALA A 214 -3.00 29.04 -2.39
CA ALA A 214 -3.93 30.14 -2.10
C ALA A 214 -3.22 31.50 -2.16
N GLN A 215 -2.00 31.61 -1.61
CA GLN A 215 -1.16 32.80 -1.71
C GLN A 215 -0.86 33.14 -3.18
N GLY A 216 -0.47 32.16 -3.99
CA GLY A 216 -0.24 32.38 -5.43
C GLY A 216 -1.49 32.87 -6.18
N ARG A 217 -2.69 32.38 -5.81
CA ARG A 217 -3.95 32.89 -6.39
C ARG A 217 -4.25 34.33 -5.97
N VAL A 218 -3.97 34.69 -4.72
CA VAL A 218 -4.14 36.07 -4.24
C VAL A 218 -3.23 37.02 -5.00
N GLU A 219 -1.95 36.69 -5.14
CA GLU A 219 -1.00 37.50 -5.92
C GLU A 219 -1.45 37.66 -7.39
N GLU A 220 -1.97 36.60 -7.99
CA GLU A 220 -2.48 36.66 -9.37
C GLU A 220 -3.72 37.56 -9.48
N HIS A 221 -4.65 37.47 -8.53
CA HIS A 221 -5.80 38.37 -8.49
C HIS A 221 -5.40 39.83 -8.24
N GLU A 222 -4.39 40.09 -7.42
CA GLU A 222 -3.85 41.45 -7.25
C GLU A 222 -3.30 42.00 -8.56
N ARG A 223 -2.54 41.21 -9.33
CA ARG A 223 -2.06 41.62 -10.66
C ARG A 223 -3.21 41.91 -11.62
N GLN A 224 -4.26 41.08 -11.62
CA GLN A 224 -5.45 41.28 -12.44
C GLN A 224 -6.20 42.57 -12.06
N ILE A 225 -6.34 42.84 -10.76
CA ILE A 225 -6.94 44.08 -10.26
C ILE A 225 -6.14 45.29 -10.74
N ASP A 226 -4.81 45.25 -10.66
CA ASP A 226 -3.96 46.35 -11.10
C ASP A 226 -3.95 46.53 -12.62
N GLN A 227 -4.14 45.45 -13.39
CA GLN A 227 -4.38 45.55 -14.83
C GLN A 227 -5.73 46.24 -15.13
N LEU A 228 -6.82 45.77 -14.51
CA LEU A 228 -8.15 46.35 -14.69
C LEU A 228 -8.20 47.83 -14.27
N ARG A 229 -7.48 48.21 -13.21
CA ARG A 229 -7.33 49.61 -12.80
C ARG A 229 -6.67 50.47 -13.88
N ARG A 230 -5.64 49.96 -14.55
CA ARG A 230 -4.98 50.65 -15.67
C ARG A 230 -5.92 50.77 -16.88
N GLU A 231 -6.58 49.69 -17.25
CA GLU A 231 -7.55 49.69 -18.36
C GLU A 231 -8.71 50.67 -18.10
N LEU A 232 -9.20 50.74 -16.85
CA LEU A 232 -10.23 51.70 -16.45
C LEU A 232 -9.73 53.15 -16.58
N ALA A 233 -8.50 53.44 -16.13
CA ALA A 233 -7.92 54.77 -16.26
C ALA A 233 -7.74 55.19 -17.73
N ASP A 234 -7.29 54.28 -18.59
CA ASP A 234 -7.15 54.53 -20.03
C ASP A 234 -8.51 54.76 -20.71
N ALA A 235 -9.53 53.98 -20.33
CA ALA A 235 -10.89 54.15 -20.82
C ALA A 235 -11.49 55.50 -20.39
N GLN A 236 -11.27 55.92 -19.14
CA GLN A 236 -11.69 57.23 -18.64
C GLN A 236 -11.00 58.37 -19.41
N LEU A 237 -9.69 58.28 -19.65
CA LEU A 237 -8.94 59.26 -20.43
C LEU A 237 -9.46 59.34 -21.88
N SER A 238 -9.76 58.19 -22.50
CA SER A 238 -10.33 58.12 -23.84
C SER A 238 -11.72 58.77 -23.92
N ALA A 239 -12.57 58.50 -22.92
CA ALA A 239 -13.89 59.11 -22.82
C ALA A 239 -13.80 60.64 -22.64
N GLU A 240 -12.91 61.14 -21.79
CA GLU A 240 -12.68 62.59 -21.63
C GLU A 240 -12.21 63.24 -22.95
N LYS A 241 -11.29 62.59 -23.68
CA LYS A 241 -10.85 63.06 -25.00
C LYS A 241 -11.99 63.07 -26.01
N ALA A 242 -12.83 62.04 -26.03
CA ALA A 242 -13.98 61.96 -26.92
C ALA A 242 -15.02 63.05 -26.60
N HIS A 243 -15.32 63.29 -25.32
CA HIS A 243 -16.20 64.38 -24.91
C HIS A 243 -15.66 65.76 -25.30
N LYS A 244 -14.34 65.98 -25.14
CA LYS A 244 -13.71 67.21 -25.60
C LYS A 244 -13.81 67.39 -27.11
N ALA A 245 -13.53 66.35 -27.88
CA ALA A 245 -13.66 66.37 -29.35
C ALA A 245 -15.10 66.61 -29.80
N GLU A 246 -16.09 66.03 -29.11
CA GLU A 246 -17.51 66.29 -29.36
C GLU A 246 -17.88 67.76 -29.07
N ALA A 247 -17.41 68.32 -27.95
CA ALA A 247 -17.63 69.72 -27.61
C ALA A 247 -17.00 70.68 -28.64
N ASP A 248 -15.78 70.39 -29.08
CA ASP A 248 -15.09 71.14 -30.14
C ASP A 248 -15.85 71.05 -31.47
N ALA A 249 -16.32 69.85 -31.85
CA ALA A 249 -17.12 69.64 -33.06
C ALA A 249 -18.46 70.39 -33.00
N ARG A 250 -19.16 70.38 -31.85
CA ARG A 250 -20.38 71.17 -31.64
C ARG A 250 -20.12 72.67 -31.78
N THR A 251 -19.01 73.16 -31.23
CA THR A 251 -18.61 74.57 -31.33
C THR A 251 -18.31 74.96 -32.78
N GLN A 252 -17.60 74.10 -33.53
CA GLN A 252 -17.34 74.30 -34.95
C GLN A 252 -18.62 74.28 -35.79
N ALA A 253 -19.52 73.34 -35.53
CA ALA A 253 -20.82 73.26 -36.19
C ALA A 253 -21.66 74.52 -35.92
N ALA A 254 -21.70 75.00 -34.68
CA ALA A 254 -22.39 76.25 -34.33
C ALA A 254 -21.78 77.47 -35.04
N ALA A 255 -20.45 77.56 -35.10
CA ALA A 255 -19.75 78.61 -35.84
C ALA A 255 -20.05 78.54 -37.35
N GLN A 256 -20.15 77.33 -37.91
CA GLN A 256 -20.50 77.11 -39.31
C GLN A 256 -21.96 77.48 -39.60
N VAL A 257 -22.90 77.14 -38.71
CA VAL A 257 -24.30 77.56 -38.78
C VAL A 257 -24.41 79.08 -38.73
N GLN A 258 -23.66 79.76 -37.85
CA GLN A 258 -23.61 81.23 -37.80
C GLN A 258 -23.05 81.83 -39.09
N ARG A 259 -21.97 81.26 -39.64
CA ARG A 259 -21.44 81.68 -40.96
C ARG A 259 -22.47 81.52 -42.07
N TYR A 260 -23.20 80.40 -42.11
CA TYR A 260 -24.25 80.19 -43.10
C TYR A 260 -25.43 81.12 -42.89
N SER A 261 -25.85 81.38 -41.65
CA SER A 261 -26.93 82.33 -41.34
C SER A 261 -26.57 83.73 -41.81
N ASN A 262 -25.37 84.21 -41.50
CA ASN A 262 -24.87 85.52 -41.97
C ASN A 262 -24.75 85.56 -43.50
N HIS A 263 -24.36 84.43 -44.13
CA HIS A 263 -24.31 84.33 -45.59
C HIS A 263 -25.71 84.35 -46.22
N ILE A 264 -26.70 83.72 -45.59
CA ILE A 264 -28.11 83.74 -46.03
C ILE A 264 -28.69 85.15 -45.91
N GLU A 265 -28.45 85.86 -44.80
CA GLU A 265 -28.85 87.28 -44.67
C GLU A 265 -28.20 88.18 -45.72
N GLN A 266 -26.93 87.94 -46.06
CA GLN A 266 -26.26 88.65 -47.15
C GLN A 266 -26.82 88.30 -48.54
N LEU A 267 -27.21 87.03 -48.77
CA LEU A 267 -27.83 86.58 -50.02
C LEU A 267 -29.26 87.12 -50.19
N ASP A 268 -29.99 87.35 -49.09
CA ASP A 268 -31.34 87.94 -49.12
C ASP A 268 -31.30 89.44 -49.47
N GLN A 269 -30.20 90.14 -49.14
CA GLN A 269 -29.98 91.56 -49.51
C GLN A 269 -29.28 91.77 -50.87
N SER A 270 -28.76 90.73 -51.52
CA SER A 270 -28.00 90.85 -52.78
C SER A 270 -28.54 89.91 -53.86
N ASN A 271 -29.33 90.42 -54.81
CA ASN A 271 -29.50 89.96 -56.22
C ASN A 271 -29.57 88.44 -56.54
N VAL A 272 -29.84 87.55 -55.59
CA VAL A 272 -29.82 86.09 -55.78
C VAL A 272 -31.09 85.59 -56.47
N LEU A 273 -32.23 86.23 -56.24
CA LEU A 273 -33.47 85.91 -56.97
C LEU A 273 -33.32 86.18 -58.47
N LYS A 274 -32.63 87.28 -58.84
CA LYS A 274 -32.35 87.64 -60.23
C LYS A 274 -31.34 86.67 -60.89
N ARG A 275 -30.26 86.32 -60.17
CA ARG A 275 -29.30 85.30 -60.65
C ARG A 275 -29.89 83.90 -60.74
N ARG A 276 -30.84 83.53 -59.88
CA ARG A 276 -31.54 82.24 -59.94
C ARG A 276 -32.43 82.16 -61.17
N GLU A 277 -33.09 83.25 -61.54
CA GLU A 277 -33.94 83.33 -62.72
C GLU A 277 -33.13 83.34 -64.03
N ASP A 278 -31.97 84.02 -64.03
CA ASP A 278 -31.00 83.97 -65.13
C ASP A 278 -30.36 82.58 -65.29
N MET A 279 -30.00 81.92 -64.17
CA MET A 279 -29.36 80.60 -64.19
C MET A 279 -30.36 79.48 -64.54
N LEU A 280 -31.62 79.60 -64.09
CA LEU A 280 -32.71 78.71 -64.55
C LEU A 280 -32.99 78.89 -66.05
N SER A 281 -32.95 80.12 -66.56
CA SER A 281 -33.11 80.40 -67.99
C SER A 281 -31.94 79.85 -68.82
N GLN A 282 -30.70 80.01 -68.34
CA GLN A 282 -29.51 79.44 -68.97
C GLN A 282 -29.54 77.90 -68.95
N LYS A 283 -29.90 77.27 -67.82
CA LYS A 283 -30.02 75.81 -67.72
C LYS A 283 -31.17 75.25 -68.57
N LYS A 284 -32.26 76.02 -68.75
CA LYS A 284 -33.35 75.65 -69.65
C LYS A 284 -32.90 75.65 -71.12
N GLU A 285 -32.05 76.59 -71.53
CA GLU A 285 -31.49 76.61 -72.88
C GLU A 285 -30.38 75.57 -73.09
N GLU A 286 -29.52 75.32 -72.09
CA GLU A 286 -28.54 74.22 -72.11
C GLU A 286 -29.22 72.85 -72.15
N ALA A 287 -30.33 72.65 -71.42
CA ALA A 287 -31.12 71.42 -71.45
C ALA A 287 -31.83 71.23 -72.80
N LYS A 288 -32.36 72.30 -73.42
CA LYS A 288 -32.93 72.23 -74.78
C LYS A 288 -31.87 71.90 -75.83
N ALA A 289 -30.67 72.48 -75.72
CA ALA A 289 -29.53 72.17 -76.59
C ALA A 289 -29.05 70.71 -76.42
N TYR A 290 -28.97 70.21 -75.18
CA TYR A 290 -28.63 68.83 -74.87
C TYR A 290 -29.69 67.84 -75.37
N VAL A 291 -30.99 68.13 -75.20
CA VAL A 291 -32.09 67.30 -75.72
C VAL A 291 -32.14 67.29 -77.26
N GLN A 292 -31.83 68.41 -77.93
CA GLN A 292 -31.72 68.45 -79.39
C GLN A 292 -30.47 67.72 -79.91
N GLN A 293 -29.37 67.70 -79.15
CA GLN A 293 -28.15 66.96 -79.47
C GLN A 293 -28.32 65.44 -79.25
N GLN A 294 -29.11 65.04 -78.24
CA GLN A 294 -29.51 63.66 -77.97
C GLN A 294 -30.54 63.12 -79.00
N ARG A 295 -31.53 63.94 -79.43
CA ARG A 295 -32.51 63.57 -80.47
C ARG A 295 -31.90 63.35 -81.86
N ARG A 296 -30.69 63.86 -82.13
CA ARG A 296 -29.94 63.63 -83.37
C ARG A 296 -29.06 62.36 -83.35
N LYS A 297 -28.99 61.65 -82.21
CA LYS A 297 -28.18 60.44 -82.02
C LYS A 297 -28.97 59.23 -81.52
N GLN A 298 -30.29 59.36 -81.33
CA GLN A 298 -31.19 58.25 -81.02
C GLN A 298 -31.98 57.84 -82.26
N THR A 299 -32.04 56.56 -82.52
CA THR A 299 -32.87 55.95 -83.57
C THR A 299 -34.30 55.97 -83.10
N VAL A 300 -35.13 56.73 -83.79
CA VAL A 300 -36.56 56.81 -83.48
C VAL A 300 -37.19 55.50 -83.95
N ARG A 301 -37.73 54.69 -83.02
CA ARG A 301 -38.58 53.55 -83.38
C ARG A 301 -39.77 54.06 -84.16
N THR A 302 -40.06 53.45 -85.30
CA THR A 302 -41.22 53.83 -86.13
C THR A 302 -42.53 53.24 -85.63
N ASN A 303 -42.45 52.26 -84.72
CA ASN A 303 -43.57 51.49 -84.16
C ASN A 303 -44.49 50.88 -85.25
N SER A 304 -43.93 50.60 -86.42
CA SER A 304 -44.62 50.00 -87.57
C SER A 304 -43.63 49.16 -88.37
N THR A 305 -44.06 48.05 -88.97
CA THR A 305 -43.19 47.14 -89.74
C THR A 305 -43.78 46.84 -91.11
N SER A 306 -42.91 46.72 -92.12
CA SER A 306 -43.25 46.25 -93.48
C SER A 306 -43.03 44.75 -93.65
N LEU A 307 -42.55 44.04 -92.63
CA LEU A 307 -42.24 42.62 -92.68
C LEU A 307 -43.50 41.76 -92.60
N THR A 308 -43.54 40.69 -93.37
CA THR A 308 -44.57 39.65 -93.25
C THR A 308 -44.33 38.78 -92.00
N ASN A 309 -45.38 38.12 -91.50
CA ASN A 309 -45.25 37.19 -90.36
C ASN A 309 -44.19 36.09 -90.59
N MET A 310 -44.04 35.62 -91.84
CA MET A 310 -43.02 34.63 -92.20
C MET A 310 -41.60 35.21 -92.07
N GLN A 311 -41.40 36.44 -92.54
CA GLN A 311 -40.12 37.15 -92.39
C GLN A 311 -39.79 37.43 -90.91
N ILE A 312 -40.79 37.83 -90.12
CA ILE A 312 -40.63 38.03 -88.66
C ILE A 312 -40.23 36.73 -87.98
N ALA A 313 -40.87 35.60 -88.32
CA ALA A 313 -40.52 34.29 -87.78
C ALA A 313 -39.09 33.86 -88.16
N SER A 314 -38.67 34.10 -89.41
CA SER A 314 -37.30 33.80 -89.85
C SER A 314 -36.25 34.67 -89.16
N GLY A 315 -36.50 35.98 -89.01
CA GLY A 315 -35.60 36.87 -88.27
C GLY A 315 -35.52 36.48 -86.79
N ARG A 316 -36.65 36.10 -86.18
CA ARG A 316 -36.70 35.61 -84.80
C ARG A 316 -35.90 34.32 -84.60
N ALA A 317 -35.93 33.40 -85.56
CA ALA A 317 -35.11 32.18 -85.51
C ALA A 317 -33.62 32.51 -85.45
N VAL A 318 -33.14 33.49 -86.22
CA VAL A 318 -31.74 33.93 -86.17
C VAL A 318 -31.38 34.55 -84.81
N ILE A 319 -32.28 35.34 -84.22
CA ILE A 319 -32.07 35.89 -82.87
C ILE A 319 -32.02 34.77 -81.83
N ASN A 320 -32.92 33.79 -81.92
CA ASN A 320 -32.94 32.66 -80.99
C ASN A 320 -31.64 31.84 -81.07
N ASP A 321 -31.16 31.54 -82.28
CA ASP A 321 -29.85 30.89 -82.48
C ASP A 321 -28.70 31.71 -81.90
N TRP A 322 -28.74 33.03 -82.10
CA TRP A 322 -27.74 33.96 -81.58
C TRP A 322 -27.72 33.99 -80.05
N ALA A 323 -28.90 34.01 -79.41
CA ALA A 323 -29.05 33.98 -77.96
C ALA A 323 -28.67 32.61 -77.38
N LEU A 324 -29.01 31.52 -78.07
CA LEU A 324 -28.62 30.17 -77.69
C LEU A 324 -27.09 30.03 -77.72
N ALA A 325 -26.42 30.48 -78.78
CA ALA A 325 -24.97 30.49 -78.86
C ALA A 325 -24.32 31.33 -77.73
N TRP A 326 -24.95 32.45 -77.33
CA TRP A 326 -24.51 33.24 -76.17
C TRP A 326 -24.60 32.44 -74.87
N SER A 327 -25.76 31.81 -74.60
CA SER A 327 -25.98 31.01 -73.40
C SER A 327 -25.05 29.79 -73.30
N ALA A 328 -24.72 29.18 -74.44
CA ALA A 328 -23.77 28.08 -74.54
C ALA A 328 -22.30 28.52 -74.43
N LYS A 329 -22.03 29.83 -74.32
CA LYS A 329 -20.69 30.44 -74.36
C LYS A 329 -19.92 30.15 -75.65
N ASP A 330 -20.60 29.79 -76.75
CA ASP A 330 -19.99 29.64 -78.07
C ASP A 330 -19.92 31.00 -78.77
N ILE A 331 -18.86 31.74 -78.43
CA ILE A 331 -18.65 33.08 -78.99
C ILE A 331 -18.42 33.05 -80.50
N THR A 332 -17.90 31.95 -81.05
CA THR A 332 -17.63 31.82 -82.49
C THR A 332 -18.94 31.73 -83.26
N GLN A 333 -19.84 30.85 -82.82
CA GLN A 333 -21.17 30.73 -83.42
C GLN A 333 -21.99 32.01 -83.22
N HIS A 334 -21.92 32.64 -82.03
CA HIS A 334 -22.59 33.90 -81.74
C HIS A 334 -22.17 35.02 -82.71
N LEU A 335 -20.87 35.20 -82.92
CA LEU A 335 -20.33 36.23 -83.80
C LEU A 335 -20.62 35.98 -85.29
N SER A 336 -20.86 34.73 -85.71
CA SER A 336 -21.20 34.38 -87.09
C SER A 336 -22.53 34.96 -87.59
N LYS A 337 -23.40 35.37 -86.65
CA LYS A 337 -24.73 35.94 -86.93
C LYS A 337 -24.68 37.45 -87.25
N TYR A 338 -23.54 38.12 -87.06
CA TYR A 338 -23.37 39.55 -87.32
C TYR A 338 -22.86 39.86 -88.73
N THR A 339 -23.34 40.93 -89.35
CA THR A 339 -22.81 41.49 -90.61
C THR A 339 -21.43 42.11 -90.41
N GLN A 340 -20.59 42.14 -91.45
CA GLN A 340 -19.22 42.67 -91.37
C GLN A 340 -19.15 44.15 -90.95
N ASP A 341 -20.21 44.91 -91.22
CA ASP A 341 -20.39 46.31 -90.88
C ASP A 341 -21.16 46.53 -89.57
N ALA A 342 -21.39 45.48 -88.78
CA ALA A 342 -22.19 45.59 -87.56
C ALA A 342 -21.57 46.57 -86.55
N THR A 343 -22.43 47.41 -85.98
CA THR A 343 -22.05 48.43 -84.99
C THR A 343 -22.71 48.17 -83.64
N LEU A 344 -22.02 48.54 -82.57
CA LEU A 344 -22.54 48.47 -81.21
C LEU A 344 -22.51 49.86 -80.53
N ASP A 345 -23.66 50.34 -80.09
CA ASP A 345 -23.76 51.53 -79.24
C ASP A 345 -23.79 51.09 -77.76
N GLN A 346 -22.73 51.36 -76.99
CA GLN A 346 -22.67 51.04 -75.57
C GLN A 346 -22.87 52.29 -74.72
N THR A 347 -23.78 52.21 -73.76
CA THR A 347 -23.99 53.22 -72.72
C THR A 347 -23.77 52.59 -71.35
N VAL A 348 -22.85 53.14 -70.55
CA VAL A 348 -22.60 52.74 -69.16
C VAL A 348 -23.08 53.85 -68.23
N ILE A 349 -23.95 53.50 -67.29
CA ILE A 349 -24.61 54.43 -66.37
C ILE A 349 -24.15 54.09 -64.95
N ARG A 350 -23.51 55.08 -64.32
CA ARG A 350 -23.07 55.07 -62.92
C ARG A 350 -23.83 56.17 -62.17
N SER A 351 -23.89 56.09 -60.84
CA SER A 351 -24.71 56.93 -59.94
C SER A 351 -24.70 58.44 -60.22
N SER A 352 -23.65 58.98 -60.86
CA SER A 352 -23.54 60.40 -61.22
C SER A 352 -23.19 60.67 -62.68
N ASN A 353 -22.91 59.65 -63.51
CA ASN A 353 -22.37 59.83 -64.86
C ASN A 353 -22.90 58.79 -65.86
N GLU A 354 -23.20 59.23 -67.09
CA GLU A 354 -23.51 58.38 -68.24
C GLU A 354 -22.39 58.51 -69.28
N GLU A 355 -21.76 57.39 -69.64
CA GLU A 355 -20.72 57.30 -70.65
C GLU A 355 -21.25 56.54 -71.88
N GLN A 356 -21.26 57.20 -73.03
CA GLN A 356 -21.73 56.59 -74.29
C GLN A 356 -20.57 56.45 -75.27
N ILE A 357 -20.39 55.23 -75.80
CA ILE A 357 -19.32 54.86 -76.71
C ILE A 357 -19.92 54.12 -77.91
N HIS A 358 -19.54 54.55 -79.12
CA HIS A 358 -19.84 53.81 -80.35
C HIS A 358 -18.68 52.88 -80.68
N LEU A 359 -18.95 51.58 -80.81
CA LEU A 359 -17.97 50.53 -81.03
C LEU A 359 -18.09 49.98 -82.45
N ASN A 360 -16.97 49.96 -83.16
CA ASN A 360 -16.85 49.25 -84.43
C ASN A 360 -16.78 47.74 -84.22
N ARG A 361 -16.84 46.94 -85.30
CA ARG A 361 -16.86 45.47 -85.23
C ARG A 361 -15.73 44.86 -84.39
N THR A 362 -14.48 45.35 -84.53
CA THR A 362 -13.34 44.81 -83.77
C THR A 362 -13.49 45.08 -82.26
N GLN A 363 -13.91 46.29 -81.91
CA GLN A 363 -14.16 46.69 -80.53
C GLN A 363 -15.37 45.95 -79.93
N MET A 364 -16.44 45.78 -80.72
CA MET A 364 -17.63 45.00 -80.36
C MET A 364 -17.26 43.55 -80.04
N VAL A 365 -16.45 42.89 -80.89
CA VAL A 365 -15.98 41.51 -80.65
C VAL A 365 -15.20 41.41 -79.34
N ALA A 366 -14.30 42.37 -79.07
CA ALA A 366 -13.53 42.41 -77.83
C ALA A 366 -14.43 42.62 -76.59
N ALA A 367 -15.43 43.50 -76.69
CA ALA A 367 -16.40 43.75 -75.64
C ALA A 367 -17.28 42.51 -75.37
N LEU A 368 -17.79 41.86 -76.42
CA LEU A 368 -18.59 40.64 -76.32
C LEU A 368 -17.84 39.51 -75.63
N LYS A 369 -16.56 39.29 -75.98
CA LYS A 369 -15.72 38.28 -75.31
C LYS A 369 -15.60 38.53 -73.81
N LYS A 370 -15.37 39.79 -73.39
CA LYS A 370 -15.33 40.16 -71.97
C LYS A 370 -16.66 39.93 -71.26
N MET A 371 -17.78 40.15 -71.96
CA MET A 371 -19.11 39.97 -71.39
C MET A 371 -19.53 38.50 -71.30
N VAL A 372 -19.08 37.61 -72.19
CA VAL A 372 -19.46 36.18 -72.18
C VAL A 372 -18.85 35.43 -70.99
N ASP A 373 -17.66 35.86 -70.54
CA ASP A 373 -16.96 35.27 -69.39
C ASP A 373 -17.54 35.75 -68.04
N ALA A 374 -18.39 36.78 -68.05
CA ALA A 374 -19.05 37.26 -66.84
C ALA A 374 -20.31 36.45 -66.52
N GLU A 375 -20.60 36.26 -65.23
CA GLU A 375 -21.76 35.52 -64.72
C GLU A 375 -23.08 36.30 -64.86
N TRP A 376 -23.45 36.66 -66.09
CA TRP A 376 -24.73 37.29 -66.40
C TRP A 376 -25.86 36.25 -66.41
N GLN A 377 -26.96 36.57 -65.74
CA GLN A 377 -28.20 35.81 -65.77
C GLN A 377 -29.25 36.59 -66.57
N GLU A 378 -29.86 35.95 -67.57
CA GLU A 378 -30.99 36.54 -68.30
C GLU A 378 -32.18 36.71 -67.34
N THR A 379 -32.77 37.90 -67.33
CA THR A 379 -33.91 38.25 -66.47
C THR A 379 -35.20 38.46 -67.24
N ASP A 380 -35.11 38.94 -68.48
CA ASP A 380 -36.27 39.19 -69.34
C ASP A 380 -35.84 39.19 -70.81
N SER A 381 -36.75 38.80 -71.70
CA SER A 381 -36.56 38.94 -73.13
C SER A 381 -37.85 39.29 -73.85
N LYS A 382 -37.75 40.26 -74.77
CA LYS A 382 -38.87 40.75 -75.58
C LYS A 382 -38.48 40.79 -77.04
N PHE A 383 -39.44 40.44 -77.90
CA PHE A 383 -39.30 40.53 -79.34
C PHE A 383 -40.25 41.58 -79.90
N ASP A 384 -39.81 42.25 -80.95
CA ASP A 384 -40.55 43.28 -81.66
C ASP A 384 -40.16 43.28 -83.15
N ALA A 385 -40.93 43.98 -83.97
CA ALA A 385 -40.60 44.24 -85.37
C ALA A 385 -40.82 45.73 -85.67
N ASP A 386 -39.81 46.37 -86.25
CA ASP A 386 -39.86 47.80 -86.59
C ASP A 386 -39.16 48.04 -87.93
N GLY A 387 -39.83 48.76 -88.82
CA GLY A 387 -39.44 48.90 -90.22
C GLY A 387 -39.23 47.53 -90.88
N GLU A 388 -38.04 47.35 -91.45
CA GLU A 388 -37.58 46.10 -92.09
C GLU A 388 -36.72 45.23 -91.15
N SER A 389 -36.75 45.50 -89.84
CA SER A 389 -35.94 44.80 -88.85
C SER A 389 -36.79 44.01 -87.86
N VAL A 390 -36.27 42.85 -87.47
CA VAL A 390 -36.72 42.13 -86.27
C VAL A 390 -35.80 42.53 -85.13
N ILE A 391 -36.39 42.90 -84.01
CA ILE A 391 -35.68 43.41 -82.84
C ILE A 391 -35.89 42.45 -81.67
N ALA A 392 -34.83 42.22 -80.90
CA ALA A 392 -34.98 41.63 -79.58
C ALA A 392 -34.29 42.47 -78.52
N VAL A 393 -34.92 42.56 -77.37
CA VAL A 393 -34.40 43.19 -76.16
C VAL A 393 -34.20 42.09 -75.14
N TYR A 394 -32.96 41.87 -74.73
CA TYR A 394 -32.61 40.96 -73.66
C TYR A 394 -32.11 41.76 -72.47
N SER A 395 -32.60 41.43 -71.28
CA SER A 395 -32.12 41.99 -70.03
C SER A 395 -31.36 40.93 -69.25
N PHE A 396 -30.22 41.33 -68.70
CA PHE A 396 -29.36 40.50 -67.89
C PHE A 396 -29.08 41.18 -66.55
N SER A 397 -28.82 40.39 -65.53
CA SER A 397 -28.36 40.88 -64.23
C SER A 397 -27.21 40.02 -63.71
N ARG A 398 -26.35 40.62 -62.88
CA ARG A 398 -25.35 39.91 -62.08
C ARG A 398 -25.13 40.64 -60.77
N LEU A 399 -24.48 39.99 -59.81
CA LEU A 399 -24.02 40.67 -58.60
C LEU A 399 -22.90 41.66 -58.97
N SER A 400 -22.97 42.88 -58.44
CA SER A 400 -21.93 43.88 -58.69
C SER A 400 -20.64 43.49 -57.95
N ARG A 401 -19.49 43.57 -58.64
CA ARG A 401 -18.18 43.11 -58.11
C ARG A 401 -17.56 44.07 -57.08
N ASP A 402 -18.03 45.32 -57.00
CA ASP A 402 -17.40 46.39 -56.24
C ASP A 402 -18.04 46.68 -54.87
N VAL A 403 -18.78 45.73 -54.28
CA VAL A 403 -19.35 45.91 -52.92
C VAL A 403 -18.68 44.96 -51.93
N ALA A 404 -17.61 45.45 -51.31
CA ALA A 404 -16.97 44.83 -50.17
C ALA A 404 -17.91 44.86 -48.93
N SER A 405 -18.25 43.67 -48.43
CA SER A 405 -18.48 43.32 -47.03
C SER A 405 -19.11 44.37 -46.10
N GLY A 406 -20.39 44.15 -45.75
CA GLY A 406 -20.98 44.65 -44.50
C GLY A 406 -22.34 45.34 -44.66
N GLY A 407 -23.44 44.59 -44.53
CA GLY A 407 -24.77 45.13 -44.19
C GLY A 407 -25.51 45.98 -45.23
N VAL A 408 -24.94 46.25 -46.41
CA VAL A 408 -25.59 46.99 -47.51
C VAL A 408 -26.41 46.01 -48.39
N PRO A 409 -27.63 46.35 -48.85
CA PRO A 409 -28.37 45.49 -49.78
C PRO A 409 -27.52 45.17 -51.00
N ALA A 410 -27.57 43.91 -51.46
CA ALA A 410 -26.82 43.45 -52.62
C ALA A 410 -27.10 44.36 -53.84
N LEU A 411 -26.05 44.99 -54.36
CA LEU A 411 -26.12 45.78 -55.58
C LEU A 411 -25.93 44.87 -56.79
N HIS A 412 -26.65 45.18 -57.85
CA HIS A 412 -26.62 44.42 -59.09
C HIS A 412 -26.17 45.30 -60.24
N ASP A 413 -25.40 44.70 -61.15
CA ASP A 413 -25.22 45.30 -62.48
C ASP A 413 -26.38 44.81 -63.35
N LEU A 414 -27.02 45.71 -64.09
CA LEU A 414 -28.08 45.40 -65.05
C LEU A 414 -27.58 45.70 -66.46
N TRP A 415 -27.82 44.81 -67.39
CA TRP A 415 -27.40 44.96 -68.78
C TRP A 415 -28.54 44.65 -69.73
N THR A 416 -28.99 45.66 -70.47
CA THR A 416 -29.98 45.51 -71.54
C THR A 416 -29.27 45.53 -72.89
N ARG A 417 -29.57 44.53 -73.72
CA ARG A 417 -29.11 44.40 -75.10
C ARG A 417 -30.29 44.52 -76.03
N GLU A 418 -30.27 45.50 -76.92
CA GLU A 418 -31.24 45.62 -78.01
C GLU A 418 -30.55 45.27 -79.33
N VAL A 419 -31.03 44.23 -80.00
CA VAL A 419 -30.39 43.61 -81.16
C VAL A 419 -31.30 43.77 -82.37
N TRP A 420 -30.75 44.25 -83.48
CA TRP A 420 -31.48 44.52 -84.70
C TRP A 420 -31.00 43.59 -85.82
N VAL A 421 -31.94 42.81 -86.34
CA VAL A 421 -31.70 41.85 -87.42
C VAL A 421 -32.45 42.29 -88.66
N ARG A 422 -31.75 42.29 -89.80
CA ARG A 422 -32.35 42.55 -91.10
C ARG A 422 -31.90 41.51 -92.12
N GLN A 423 -32.63 41.41 -93.22
CA GLN A 423 -32.23 40.55 -94.32
C GLN A 423 -31.16 41.25 -95.17
N VAL A 424 -29.99 40.63 -95.31
CA VAL A 424 -28.87 41.09 -96.14
C VAL A 424 -28.51 39.97 -97.11
N ARG A 425 -28.63 40.22 -98.42
CA ARG A 425 -28.34 39.23 -99.49
C ARG A 425 -29.00 37.87 -99.25
N ALA A 426 -30.31 37.91 -98.95
CA ALA A 426 -31.17 36.76 -98.62
C ALA A 426 -30.94 36.06 -97.26
N GLU A 427 -29.90 36.42 -96.49
CA GLU A 427 -29.68 35.90 -95.13
C GLU A 427 -30.08 36.92 -94.05
N TRP A 428 -30.68 36.45 -92.96
CA TRP A 428 -30.94 37.29 -91.78
C TRP A 428 -29.66 37.43 -90.95
N LYS A 429 -29.23 38.67 -90.71
CA LYS A 429 -28.00 38.97 -89.96
C LYS A 429 -28.22 40.16 -89.04
N ILE A 430 -27.52 40.14 -87.90
CA ILE A 430 -27.47 41.24 -86.96
C ILE A 430 -26.57 42.32 -87.53
N PHE A 431 -27.11 43.49 -87.78
CA PHE A 431 -26.34 44.62 -88.29
C PHE A 431 -26.12 45.69 -87.23
N ARG A 432 -26.86 45.63 -86.12
CA ARG A 432 -26.76 46.63 -85.07
C ARG A 432 -27.16 46.05 -83.72
N GLU A 433 -26.46 46.53 -82.70
CA GLU A 433 -26.78 46.25 -81.31
C GLU A 433 -26.62 47.51 -80.46
N SER A 434 -27.40 47.63 -79.39
CA SER A 434 -27.23 48.68 -78.39
C SER A 434 -27.23 48.08 -77.00
N TRP A 435 -26.27 48.50 -76.17
CA TRP A 435 -26.14 48.09 -74.78
C TRP A 435 -26.42 49.26 -73.85
N ARG A 436 -27.19 48.97 -72.80
CA ARG A 436 -27.31 49.83 -71.64
C ARG A 436 -26.90 49.05 -70.42
N ILE A 437 -25.83 49.48 -69.76
CA ILE A 437 -25.26 48.84 -68.57
C ILE A 437 -25.43 49.80 -67.41
N TYR A 438 -26.19 49.41 -66.41
CA TYR A 438 -26.32 50.13 -65.16
C TYR A 438 -25.46 49.41 -64.11
N GLU A 439 -24.47 50.11 -63.56
CA GLU A 439 -23.57 49.54 -62.54
C GLU A 439 -24.04 49.90 -61.13
N ALA A 440 -23.88 48.96 -60.19
CA ALA A 440 -24.16 49.16 -58.77
C ALA A 440 -25.59 49.64 -58.44
N VAL A 441 -26.61 49.05 -59.09
CA VAL A 441 -28.01 49.38 -58.87
C VAL A 441 -28.57 48.59 -57.69
N PRO A 442 -29.23 49.24 -56.71
CA PRO A 442 -29.94 48.54 -55.66
C PRO A 442 -31.17 47.81 -56.22
N ARG A 443 -31.37 46.54 -55.83
CA ARG A 443 -32.56 45.79 -56.22
C ARG A 443 -33.78 46.26 -55.42
N TYR A 444 -34.47 47.29 -55.90
CA TYR A 444 -35.77 47.69 -55.36
C TYR A 444 -36.89 46.87 -56.02
N GLY A 445 -37.37 45.84 -55.32
CA GLY A 445 -38.65 45.18 -55.58
C GLY A 445 -38.67 44.11 -56.67
N ALA A 446 -38.51 42.84 -56.28
CA ALA A 446 -39.48 41.84 -56.73
C ALA A 446 -40.61 41.90 -55.71
N ALA A 447 -41.76 42.40 -56.10
CA ALA A 447 -42.97 42.21 -55.32
C ALA A 447 -43.16 40.70 -55.17
N VAL A 448 -43.29 40.27 -53.91
CA VAL A 448 -43.96 39.02 -53.58
C VAL A 448 -45.34 39.11 -54.21
N ASN A 449 -45.61 38.24 -55.16
CA ASN A 449 -46.92 37.67 -55.47
C ASN A 449 -46.71 36.34 -56.19
#